data_AF-A0A3D5GRF2-F1
#
_entry.id   AF-A0A3D5GRF2-F1
#
_cell.length_a   1.000
_cell.length_b   1.000
_cell.length_c   1.000
_cell.angle_alpha   90.00
_cell.angle_beta   90.00
_cell.angle_gamma   90.00
#
_symmetry.space_group_name_H-M   'P 1'
#
loop_
_entity.id
_entity.type
_entity.pdbx_description
1 polymer ?
#
loop_
_entity_poly.entity_id
_entity_poly.type
_entity_poly.pdbx_seq_one_letter_code
_entity_poly.pdbx_strand_id
1 'polypeptide(L)'
;MDDDTKQALLLFNRRAAAADAEAETARRLKKAVATKDEAAAALKAAQDSGGGAEVVAEAEMEWRAAVEAWQMVRDGREPEPTDEEPTDEEPTDEEPTEAS
;
A
#
# COMPACT_ATOMS: atom_id res chain seq x y z
N MET A 1 -39.93 -1.89 5.26
CA MET A 1 -38.69 -2.47 4.71
C MET A 1 -38.61 -3.91 5.18
N ASP A 2 -38.73 -4.82 4.24
CA ASP A 2 -38.82 -6.26 4.49
C ASP A 2 -37.47 -6.85 4.91
N ASP A 3 -37.51 -8.00 5.61
CA ASP A 3 -36.30 -8.64 6.14
C ASP A 3 -35.33 -9.05 5.02
N ASP A 4 -35.87 -9.55 3.91
CA ASP A 4 -35.11 -9.91 2.70
C ASP A 4 -34.29 -8.72 2.16
N THR A 5 -34.87 -7.51 2.18
CA THR A 5 -34.17 -6.29 1.74
C THR A 5 -33.03 -5.91 2.69
N LYS A 6 -33.19 -6.13 3.99
CA LYS A 6 -32.10 -5.90 4.97
C LYS A 6 -30.98 -6.90 4.79
N GLN A 7 -31.30 -8.19 4.58
CA GLN A 7 -30.31 -9.23 4.32
C GLN A 7 -29.53 -8.96 3.02
N ALA A 8 -30.23 -8.53 1.96
CA ALA A 8 -29.58 -8.18 0.70
C ALA A 8 -28.57 -7.02 0.87
N LEU A 9 -28.93 -5.96 1.61
CA LEU A 9 -28.03 -4.84 1.89
C LEU A 9 -26.83 -5.24 2.75
N LEU A 10 -27.02 -6.09 3.77
CA LEU A 10 -25.92 -6.58 4.61
C LEU A 10 -24.90 -7.38 3.79
N LEU A 11 -25.39 -8.26 2.91
CA LEU A 11 -24.52 -9.03 2.00
C LEU A 11 -23.79 -8.14 1.01
N PHE A 12 -24.48 -7.12 0.46
CA PHE A 12 -23.87 -6.14 -0.44
C PHE A 12 -22.76 -5.36 0.25
N ASN A 13 -23.03 -4.80 1.43
CA ASN A 13 -22.05 -4.01 2.19
C ASN A 13 -20.83 -4.86 2.57
N ARG A 14 -21.03 -6.12 2.97
CA ARG A 14 -19.92 -7.05 3.25
C ARG A 14 -19.06 -7.30 2.01
N ARG A 15 -19.69 -7.44 0.85
CA ARG A 15 -18.97 -7.62 -0.42
C ARG A 15 -18.23 -6.36 -0.84
N ALA A 16 -18.82 -5.19 -0.66
CA ALA A 16 -18.18 -3.91 -0.93
C ALA A 16 -16.93 -3.75 -0.04
N ALA A 17 -17.05 -3.97 1.27
CA ALA A 17 -15.91 -3.91 2.19
C ALA A 17 -14.80 -4.91 1.84
N ALA A 18 -15.14 -6.12 1.40
CA ALA A 18 -14.15 -7.09 0.94
C ALA A 18 -13.45 -6.64 -0.35
N ALA A 19 -14.19 -6.06 -1.30
CA ALA A 19 -13.63 -5.54 -2.55
C ALA A 19 -12.70 -4.33 -2.30
N ASP A 20 -13.04 -3.46 -1.35
CA ASP A 20 -12.21 -2.32 -0.98
C ASP A 20 -10.90 -2.78 -0.32
N ALA A 21 -10.96 -3.76 0.60
CA ALA A 21 -9.77 -4.35 1.21
C ALA A 21 -8.85 -5.05 0.18
N GLU A 22 -9.44 -5.74 -0.80
CA GLU A 22 -8.70 -6.35 -1.92
C GLU A 22 -8.04 -5.28 -2.80
N ALA A 23 -8.77 -4.19 -3.11
CA ALA A 23 -8.25 -3.09 -3.92
C ALA A 23 -7.10 -2.35 -3.20
N GLU A 24 -7.23 -2.13 -1.90
CA GLU A 24 -6.18 -1.54 -1.08
C GLU A 24 -4.93 -2.41 -1.04
N THR A 25 -5.08 -3.71 -0.79
CA THR A 25 -3.97 -4.67 -0.82
C THR A 25 -3.28 -4.68 -2.20
N ALA A 26 -4.06 -4.64 -3.28
CA ALA A 26 -3.52 -4.57 -4.64
C ALA A 26 -2.72 -3.27 -4.89
N ARG A 27 -3.20 -2.13 -4.38
CA ARG A 27 -2.47 -0.84 -4.45
C ARG A 27 -1.16 -0.89 -3.67
N ARG A 28 -1.19 -1.39 -2.42
CA ARG A 28 0.00 -1.56 -1.58
C ARG A 28 1.03 -2.48 -2.24
N LEU A 29 0.57 -3.60 -2.80
CA LEU A 29 1.44 -4.54 -3.52
C LEU A 29 2.08 -3.88 -4.75
N LYS A 30 1.32 -3.11 -5.52
CA LYS A 30 1.86 -2.37 -6.68
C LYS A 30 2.94 -1.38 -6.26
N LYS A 31 2.72 -0.62 -5.19
CA LYS A 31 3.72 0.32 -4.63
C LYS A 31 4.98 -0.44 -4.20
N ALA A 32 4.84 -1.52 -3.45
CA ALA A 32 5.97 -2.30 -2.97
C ALA A 32 6.78 -2.95 -4.12
N VAL A 33 6.11 -3.39 -5.20
CA VAL A 33 6.80 -3.87 -6.42
C VAL A 33 7.63 -2.74 -7.04
N ALA A 34 7.05 -1.55 -7.20
CA ALA A 34 7.77 -0.40 -7.76
C ALA A 34 9.01 -0.05 -6.94
N THR A 35 8.89 0.08 -5.62
CA THR A 35 10.02 0.37 -4.71
C THR A 35 11.11 -0.69 -4.80
N LYS A 36 10.75 -1.98 -4.80
CA LYS A 36 11.71 -3.08 -4.93
C LYS A 36 12.42 -3.06 -6.28
N ASP A 37 11.71 -2.76 -7.36
CA ASP A 37 12.29 -2.67 -8.71
C ASP A 37 13.21 -1.44 -8.86
N GLU A 38 12.85 -0.31 -8.25
CA GLU A 38 13.69 0.89 -8.17
C GLU A 38 14.97 0.64 -7.37
N ALA A 39 14.88 0.00 -6.20
CA ALA A 39 16.05 -0.36 -5.40
C ALA A 39 16.95 -1.37 -6.13
N ALA A 40 16.37 -2.30 -6.90
CA ALA A 40 17.13 -3.23 -7.73
C ALA A 40 17.89 -2.50 -8.86
N ALA A 41 17.26 -1.49 -9.48
CA ALA A 41 17.90 -0.66 -10.48
C ALA A 41 19.04 0.18 -9.87
N ALA A 42 18.85 0.74 -8.68
CA ALA A 42 19.87 1.49 -7.96
C ALA A 42 21.07 0.61 -7.58
N LEU A 43 20.83 -0.61 -7.08
CA LEU A 43 21.89 -1.59 -6.80
C LEU A 43 22.68 -1.94 -8.07
N LYS A 44 21.97 -2.17 -9.18
CA LYS A 44 22.63 -2.44 -10.47
C LYS A 44 23.48 -1.25 -10.92
N ALA A 45 22.97 -0.03 -10.79
CA ALA A 45 23.73 1.18 -11.14
C ALA A 45 24.96 1.37 -10.23
N ALA A 46 24.87 1.07 -8.94
CA ALA A 46 26.00 1.09 -8.01
C ALA A 46 27.09 0.08 -8.40
N GLN A 47 26.69 -1.12 -8.80
CA GLN A 47 27.60 -2.17 -9.27
C GLN A 47 28.26 -1.80 -10.61
N ASP A 48 27.48 -1.26 -11.56
CA ASP A 48 27.95 -0.94 -12.91
C ASP A 48 28.81 0.35 -12.94
N SER A 49 28.60 1.28 -12.00
CA SER A 49 29.35 2.56 -11.92
C SER A 49 30.73 2.43 -11.26
N GLY A 50 31.03 1.29 -10.63
CA GLY A 50 32.30 1.08 -9.92
C GLY A 50 32.43 1.91 -8.64
N GLY A 51 31.31 2.28 -8.00
CA GLY A 51 31.23 3.17 -6.82
C GLY A 51 31.89 2.66 -5.53
N GLY A 52 32.72 1.62 -5.58
CA GLY A 52 33.35 1.01 -4.42
C GLY A 52 32.42 0.09 -3.63
N ALA A 53 33.00 -0.74 -2.78
CA ALA A 53 32.27 -1.78 -2.05
C ALA A 53 31.21 -1.20 -1.08
N GLU A 54 31.43 0.00 -0.57
CA GLU A 54 30.54 0.66 0.39
C GLU A 54 29.23 1.12 -0.27
N VAL A 55 29.29 1.75 -1.43
CA VAL A 55 28.10 2.18 -2.20
C VAL A 55 27.28 0.97 -2.66
N VAL A 56 27.94 -0.13 -3.05
CA VAL A 56 27.26 -1.38 -3.39
C VAL A 56 26.61 -2.01 -2.16
N ALA A 57 27.26 -1.98 -0.99
CA ALA A 57 26.72 -2.52 0.24
C ALA A 57 25.49 -1.73 0.71
N GLU A 58 25.53 -0.40 0.65
CA GLU A 58 24.39 0.46 0.99
C GLU A 58 23.19 0.19 0.07
N ALA A 59 23.42 0.17 -1.25
CA ALA A 59 22.35 -0.14 -2.21
C ALA A 59 21.83 -1.57 -2.05
N GLU A 60 22.65 -2.52 -1.60
CA GLU A 60 22.21 -3.90 -1.34
C GLU A 60 21.35 -3.99 -0.08
N MET A 61 21.68 -3.23 0.97
CA MET A 61 20.83 -3.13 2.17
C MET A 61 19.46 -2.55 1.81
N GLU A 62 19.43 -1.46 1.04
CA GLU A 62 18.20 -0.81 0.57
C GLU A 62 17.34 -1.79 -0.25
N TRP A 63 17.97 -2.52 -1.18
CA TRP A 63 17.29 -3.53 -1.99
C TRP A 63 16.73 -4.67 -1.14
N ARG A 64 17.48 -5.17 -0.15
CA ARG A 64 16.98 -6.22 0.75
C ARG A 64 15.81 -5.75 1.59
N ALA A 65 15.86 -4.52 2.12
CA ALA A 65 14.75 -3.94 2.87
C ALA A 65 13.48 -3.79 2.00
N ALA A 66 13.63 -3.32 0.77
CA ALA A 66 12.51 -3.22 -0.18
C ALA A 66 11.92 -4.59 -0.56
N VAL A 67 12.77 -5.62 -0.72
CA VAL A 67 12.32 -7.00 -0.95
C VAL A 67 11.55 -7.55 0.25
N GLU A 68 12.03 -7.31 1.47
CA GLU A 68 11.36 -7.74 2.69
C GLU A 68 9.98 -7.07 2.84
N ALA A 69 9.90 -5.76 2.66
CA ALA A 69 8.64 -5.01 2.69
C ALA A 69 7.64 -5.53 1.64
N TRP A 70 8.11 -5.81 0.41
CA TRP A 70 7.27 -6.42 -0.62
C TRP A 70 6.78 -7.83 -0.25
N GLN A 71 7.62 -8.66 0.39
CA GLN A 71 7.21 -9.99 0.85
C GLN A 71 6.16 -9.90 1.94
N MET A 72 6.28 -8.96 2.89
CA MET A 72 5.25 -8.76 3.93
C MET A 72 3.90 -8.44 3.32
N VAL A 73 3.83 -7.46 2.42
CA VAL A 73 2.58 -7.06 1.73
C VAL A 73 2.02 -8.21 0.89
N ARG A 74 2.88 -8.94 0.16
CA ARG A 74 2.47 -10.10 -0.65
C ARG A 74 1.91 -11.24 0.21
N ASP A 75 2.51 -11.47 1.38
CA ASP A 75 2.09 -12.52 2.30
C ASP A 75 0.86 -12.10 3.15
N GLY A 76 0.32 -10.90 2.92
CA GLY A 76 -0.82 -10.35 3.69
C GLY A 76 -0.46 -9.98 5.12
N ARG A 77 0.84 -9.83 5.43
CA ARG A 77 1.30 -9.26 6.69
C ARG A 77 1.26 -7.75 6.55
N GLU A 78 0.42 -7.11 7.37
CA GLU A 78 0.43 -5.67 7.53
C GLU A 78 1.87 -5.26 7.88
N PRO A 79 2.53 -4.35 7.13
CA PRO A 79 3.75 -3.76 7.64
C PRO A 79 3.42 -3.12 9.00
N GLU A 80 4.27 -3.32 10.00
CA GLU A 80 4.18 -2.53 11.25
C GLU A 80 4.00 -1.08 10.84
N PRO A 81 3.00 -0.35 11.37
CA PRO A 81 2.84 1.05 11.07
C PRO A 81 4.11 1.76 11.54
N THR A 82 5.05 2.00 10.62
CA THR A 82 5.89 3.19 10.74
C THR A 82 4.91 4.34 10.87
N ASP A 83 5.09 5.13 11.92
CA ASP A 83 4.29 6.26 12.41
C ASP A 83 4.09 7.41 11.38
N GLU A 84 3.97 7.08 10.09
CA GLU A 84 3.41 7.93 9.06
C GLU A 84 1.93 7.56 8.94
N GLU A 85 1.12 8.32 9.69
CA GLU A 85 -0.34 8.25 9.63
C GLU A 85 -0.81 8.14 8.18
N PRO A 86 -1.80 7.26 7.88
CA PRO A 86 -2.47 7.34 6.61
C PRO A 86 -3.09 8.73 6.55
N THR A 87 -2.54 9.59 5.69
CA THR A 87 -3.26 10.77 5.20
C THR A 87 -4.40 10.22 4.35
N ASP A 88 -5.42 9.75 5.05
CA ASP A 88 -6.78 9.61 4.57
C ASP A 88 -7.25 11.04 4.33
N GLU A 89 -6.95 11.57 3.14
CA GLU A 89 -7.68 12.71 2.60
C GLU A 89 -9.12 12.24 2.39
N GLU A 90 -9.93 12.26 3.45
CA GLU A 90 -11.37 12.40 3.33
C GLU A 90 -11.62 13.68 2.53
N PRO A 91 -12.24 13.65 1.34
CA PRO A 91 -12.86 14.84 0.83
C PRO A 91 -14.05 15.11 1.77
N THR A 92 -13.86 16.08 2.68
CA THR A 92 -14.98 16.70 3.39
C THR A 92 -15.85 17.35 2.32
N ASP A 93 -16.89 16.62 1.91
CA ASP A 93 -17.93 17.11 1.03
C ASP A 93 -18.65 18.25 1.76
N GLU A 94 -18.44 19.47 1.26
CA GLU A 94 -19.14 20.66 1.71
C GLU A 94 -20.63 20.52 1.36
N GLU A 95 -21.53 20.45 2.35
CA GLU A 95 -22.92 20.85 2.14
C GLU A 95 -23.28 22.08 3.00
N PRO A 96 -23.89 23.12 2.40
CA PRO A 96 -24.24 24.36 3.07
C PRO A 96 -25.55 24.20 3.84
N THR A 97 -25.52 24.41 5.16
CA THR A 97 -26.77 24.47 5.93
C THR A 97 -27.47 25.79 5.65
N GLU A 98 -28.48 25.77 4.78
CA GLU A 98 -29.48 26.83 4.66
C GLU A 98 -30.15 27.08 6.03
N ALA A 99 -30.18 28.36 6.41
CA ALA A 99 -30.91 28.84 7.57
C ALA A 99 -32.43 28.80 7.31
N SER A 100 -33.20 28.31 8.28
CA SER A 100 -34.63 28.62 8.45
C SER A 100 -35.02 28.59 9.91
#